data_AF-G0V2M8-F1
#
_entry.id   AF-G0V2M8-F1
#
_cell.length_a   1.000
_cell.length_b   1.000
_cell.length_c   1.000
_cell.angle_alpha   90.00
_cell.angle_beta   90.00
_cell.angle_gamma   90.00
#
_symmetry.space_group_name_H-M   'P 1'
#
loop_
_entity.id
_entity.type
_entity.pdbx_description
1 polymer ?
#
loop_
_entity_poly.entity_id
_entity_poly.type
_entity_poly.pdbx_seq_one_letter_code
_entity_poly.pdbx_strand_id
1 'polypeptide(L)'
;MITYFLFRSSRYRCEVMPQKSFLTGRRSPKGSESSAVEILAERVFVWCPRLFSFSHRVLSSVRHPYLAVTLDRVDYDGRKRNNRIELLLGALTESRDEENKWTRVAQMFDSMLTADVLDKLRRKVALSADVMICIETLWNGVGGVVHGILKEDDYKALHYKLYSFLLNIDDVNVVTSSSAAISEDFIYDQRNNVGVTFEYFAISMLELADNWTRTRDVSDYINFLRDINKRCVKSVERPSVRPPLPYCRKSAFFSGGIIRKVADGDSVSYEKVE
;
A
#
# COMPACT_ATOMS: atom_id res chain seq x y z
N MET A 1 32.58 -17.18 -11.34
CA MET A 1 33.35 -17.28 -10.08
C MET A 1 32.36 -17.16 -8.94
N ILE A 2 31.88 -18.32 -8.46
CA ILE A 2 30.81 -18.46 -7.47
C ILE A 2 31.51 -18.95 -6.20
N THR A 3 31.42 -18.18 -5.13
CA THR A 3 31.97 -18.57 -3.83
C THR A 3 30.82 -18.96 -2.91
N TYR A 4 30.74 -20.26 -2.65
CA TYR A 4 29.93 -20.89 -1.63
C TYR A 4 30.34 -20.42 -0.22
N PHE A 5 29.37 -20.28 0.68
CA PHE A 5 29.60 -20.50 2.10
C PHE A 5 28.53 -21.43 2.68
N LEU A 6 29.01 -22.56 3.21
CA LEU A 6 28.28 -23.63 3.87
C LEU A 6 28.34 -23.46 5.40
N PHE A 7 27.18 -23.72 6.03
CA PHE A 7 26.93 -24.20 7.40
C PHE A 7 27.39 -23.42 8.64
N ARG A 8 26.41 -23.07 9.49
CA ARG A 8 26.21 -23.80 10.75
C ARG A 8 24.73 -23.87 11.14
N SER A 9 24.26 -25.11 11.25
CA SER A 9 22.96 -25.52 11.74
C SER A 9 22.81 -25.17 13.23
N SER A 10 21.87 -24.30 13.57
CA SER A 10 21.19 -24.35 14.87
C SER A 10 19.74 -24.72 14.63
N ARG A 11 19.34 -25.89 15.14
CA ARG A 11 17.97 -26.40 15.09
C ARG A 11 17.10 -25.49 15.96
N TYR A 12 16.47 -24.49 15.37
CA TYR A 12 15.21 -23.98 15.92
C TYR A 12 14.09 -24.80 15.29
N ARG A 13 13.51 -25.72 16.08
CA ARG A 13 12.13 -26.15 15.86
C ARG A 13 11.28 -24.89 15.96
N CYS A 14 10.90 -24.30 14.83
CA CYS A 14 9.71 -23.49 14.79
C CYS A 14 8.54 -24.47 14.90
N GLU A 15 8.06 -24.66 16.12
CA GLU A 15 6.77 -25.26 16.38
C GLU A 15 5.72 -24.55 15.52
N VAL A 16 4.90 -25.35 14.86
CA VAL A 16 3.69 -24.89 14.19
C VAL A 16 2.86 -24.15 15.23
N MET A 17 2.84 -22.81 15.17
CA MET A 17 1.94 -22.01 16.00
C MET A 17 0.51 -22.45 15.67
N PRO A 18 -0.23 -23.03 16.62
CA PRO A 18 -1.59 -23.42 16.35
C PRO A 18 -2.43 -22.17 16.18
N GLN A 19 -3.09 -22.03 15.02
CA GLN A 19 -4.21 -21.12 14.83
C GLN A 19 -5.36 -21.56 15.75
N LYS A 20 -5.28 -21.19 17.03
CA LYS A 20 -6.46 -21.15 17.88
C LYS A 20 -7.22 -19.88 17.54
N SER A 21 -8.49 -20.06 17.21
CA SER A 21 -9.50 -19.02 17.08
C SER A 21 -9.52 -18.15 18.34
N PHE A 22 -8.87 -16.98 18.30
CA PHE A 22 -8.89 -15.99 19.38
C PHE A 22 -10.01 -14.96 19.20
N LEU A 23 -11.18 -15.39 18.72
CA LEU A 23 -12.42 -14.64 18.86
C LEU A 23 -13.03 -14.92 20.24
N THR A 24 -12.37 -14.47 21.30
CA THR A 24 -12.98 -14.32 22.61
C THR A 24 -12.51 -13.01 23.19
N GLY A 25 -13.43 -12.05 23.29
CA GLY A 25 -13.19 -10.68 23.71
C GLY A 25 -12.32 -10.57 24.95
N ARG A 26 -11.14 -9.97 24.80
CA ARG A 26 -10.46 -9.31 25.91
C ARG A 26 -10.93 -7.88 25.94
N ARG A 27 -11.75 -7.56 26.95
CA ARG A 27 -11.92 -6.19 27.42
C ARG A 27 -10.53 -5.63 27.70
N SER A 28 -10.16 -4.55 27.02
CA SER A 28 -8.98 -3.77 27.40
C SER A 28 -9.09 -3.39 28.88
N PRO A 29 -8.04 -3.53 29.71
CA PRO A 29 -8.10 -3.11 31.09
C PRO A 29 -8.34 -1.60 31.12
N LYS A 30 -9.45 -1.18 31.72
CA LYS A 30 -9.63 0.21 32.14
C LYS A 30 -8.54 0.50 33.18
N GLY A 31 -7.48 1.18 32.77
CA GLY A 31 -6.43 1.63 33.70
C GLY A 31 -5.01 1.20 33.33
N SER A 32 -4.56 1.52 32.12
CA SER A 32 -3.25 2.12 31.92
C SER A 32 -3.27 2.77 30.54
N GLU A 33 -2.68 3.96 30.40
CA GLU A 33 -2.34 4.52 29.10
C GLU A 33 -1.21 3.68 28.48
N SER A 34 -1.49 2.40 28.17
CA SER A 34 -0.66 1.62 27.27
C SER A 34 -0.52 2.47 26.01
N SER A 35 0.71 2.93 25.78
CA SER A 35 0.95 4.02 24.84
C SER A 35 0.34 3.63 23.50
N ALA A 36 -0.26 4.59 22.80
CA ALA A 36 -0.86 4.38 21.49
C ALA A 36 0.01 3.45 20.62
N VAL A 37 1.34 3.60 20.70
CA VAL A 37 2.39 2.83 20.04
C VAL A 37 2.32 1.31 20.24
N GLU A 38 2.03 0.79 21.43
CA GLU A 38 2.00 -0.66 21.68
C GLU A 38 0.83 -1.32 20.96
N ILE A 39 -0.36 -0.70 21.07
CA ILE A 39 -1.56 -1.11 20.35
C ILE A 39 -1.38 -0.92 18.82
N LEU A 40 -0.66 0.13 18.41
CA LEU A 40 -0.34 0.41 17.00
C LEU A 40 0.63 -0.63 16.42
N ALA A 41 1.69 -0.96 17.14
CA ALA A 41 2.67 -1.98 16.78
C ALA A 41 2.03 -3.36 16.76
N GLU A 42 1.18 -3.70 17.73
CA GLU A 42 0.46 -4.97 17.75
C GLU A 42 -0.36 -5.16 16.48
N ARG A 43 -1.00 -4.10 15.98
CA ARG A 43 -1.73 -4.19 14.71
C ARG A 43 -0.81 -4.38 13.51
N VAL A 44 0.27 -3.59 13.41
CA VAL A 44 1.23 -3.61 12.28
C VAL A 44 2.00 -4.92 12.22
N PHE A 45 2.34 -5.50 13.36
CA PHE A 45 3.22 -6.66 13.46
C PHE A 45 2.52 -7.98 13.78
N VAL A 46 1.40 -7.94 14.50
CA VAL A 46 0.78 -9.14 15.09
C VAL A 46 -0.57 -9.46 14.45
N TRP A 47 -1.52 -8.53 14.44
CA TRP A 47 -2.88 -8.84 13.99
C TRP A 47 -3.03 -8.81 12.47
N CYS A 48 -2.37 -7.87 11.79
CA CYS A 48 -2.38 -7.74 10.34
C CYS A 48 -0.96 -7.47 9.81
N PRO A 49 -0.03 -8.44 9.90
CA PRO A 49 1.39 -8.23 9.59
C PRO A 49 1.55 -7.60 8.21
N ARG A 50 2.15 -6.41 8.16
CA ARG A 50 2.38 -5.67 6.91
C ARG A 50 3.30 -6.45 5.97
N LEU A 51 3.14 -6.25 4.66
CA LEU A 51 4.00 -6.87 3.64
C LEU A 51 4.87 -5.85 2.90
N PHE A 52 4.46 -4.59 2.88
CA PHE A 52 5.16 -3.53 2.15
C PHE A 52 5.59 -2.42 3.10
N SER A 53 6.77 -1.85 2.81
CA SER A 53 7.30 -0.74 3.60
C SER A 53 6.38 0.47 3.54
N PHE A 54 6.41 1.26 4.61
CA PHE A 54 5.70 2.53 4.73
C PHE A 54 6.60 3.63 5.31
N SER A 55 7.88 3.36 5.54
CA SER A 55 8.81 4.27 6.23
C SER A 55 9.08 5.57 5.47
N HIS A 56 8.85 5.55 4.17
CA HIS A 56 8.99 6.69 3.28
C HIS A 56 7.74 7.58 3.19
N ARG A 57 6.69 7.27 3.95
CA ARG A 57 5.41 8.00 3.91
C ARG A 57 5.25 8.84 5.15
N VAL A 58 4.79 10.07 4.98
CA VAL A 58 4.35 10.91 6.11
C VAL A 58 3.04 10.41 6.69
N LEU A 59 2.82 10.67 7.98
CA LEU A 59 1.67 10.13 8.71
C LEU A 59 0.31 10.52 8.12
N SER A 60 0.23 11.72 7.55
CA SER A 60 -0.99 12.23 6.91
C SER A 60 -1.24 11.62 5.53
N SER A 61 -0.33 10.80 5.00
CA SER A 61 -0.55 10.02 3.78
C SER A 61 -1.60 8.92 4.02
N VAL A 62 -2.56 8.76 3.10
CA VAL A 62 -3.43 7.55 3.07
C VAL A 62 -2.65 6.26 2.82
N ARG A 63 -1.39 6.36 2.39
CA ARG A 63 -0.48 5.21 2.21
C ARG A 63 0.42 4.99 3.41
N HIS A 64 0.23 5.77 4.47
CA HIS A 64 0.80 5.47 5.77
C HIS A 64 -0.26 4.76 6.64
N PRO A 65 0.11 3.71 7.40
CA PRO A 65 -0.84 2.94 8.20
C PRO A 65 -1.55 3.77 9.28
N TYR A 66 -0.95 4.88 9.73
CA TYR A 66 -1.50 5.76 10.77
C TYR A 66 -2.97 6.10 10.56
N LEU A 67 -3.37 6.58 9.37
CA LEU A 67 -4.76 6.96 9.12
C LEU A 67 -5.72 5.77 9.19
N ALA A 68 -5.33 4.61 8.68
CA ALA A 68 -6.14 3.40 8.76
C ALA A 68 -6.34 2.95 10.22
N VAL A 69 -5.29 3.06 11.05
CA VAL A 69 -5.42 2.70 12.48
C VAL A 69 -6.23 3.72 13.27
N THR A 70 -6.02 5.02 13.01
CA THR A 70 -6.81 6.09 13.60
C THR A 70 -8.28 5.92 13.25
N LEU A 71 -8.60 5.61 11.99
CA LEU A 71 -9.96 5.45 11.55
C LEU A 71 -10.68 4.30 12.25
N ASP A 72 -10.05 3.12 12.33
CA ASP A 72 -10.67 1.98 13.04
C ASP A 72 -10.89 2.27 14.53
N ARG A 73 -10.05 3.08 15.17
CA ARG A 73 -10.27 3.51 16.56
C ARG A 73 -11.50 4.43 16.66
N VAL A 74 -11.62 5.39 15.75
CA VAL A 74 -12.76 6.31 15.73
C VAL A 74 -14.07 5.56 15.44
N ASP A 75 -14.04 4.61 14.51
CA ASP A 75 -15.21 3.81 14.16
C ASP A 75 -15.59 2.79 15.26
N TYR A 76 -14.60 2.25 16.00
CA TYR A 76 -14.84 1.39 17.17
C TYR A 76 -15.54 2.12 18.32
N ASP A 77 -15.24 3.40 18.53
CA ASP A 77 -15.82 4.23 19.58
C ASP A 77 -17.30 4.61 19.33
N GLY A 78 -17.88 4.23 18.18
CA GLY A 78 -19.31 4.38 17.88
C GLY A 78 -19.82 5.84 17.85
N ARG A 79 -18.93 6.81 17.67
CA ARG A 79 -19.26 8.24 17.77
C ARG A 79 -20.09 8.75 16.56
N LYS A 80 -20.91 9.78 16.79
CA LYS A 80 -21.69 10.47 15.75
C LYS A 80 -20.76 11.08 14.67
N ARG A 81 -21.21 11.11 13.41
CA ARG A 81 -20.46 11.56 12.20
C ARG A 81 -19.74 12.91 12.36
N ASN A 82 -20.34 13.88 13.08
CA ASN A 82 -19.73 15.20 13.26
C ASN A 82 -18.46 15.15 14.13
N ASN A 83 -18.44 14.30 15.16
CA ASN A 83 -17.26 14.12 16.02
C ASN A 83 -16.18 13.29 15.29
N ARG A 84 -16.56 12.46 14.32
CA ARG A 84 -15.62 11.65 13.52
C ARG A 84 -14.73 12.53 12.64
N ILE A 85 -15.29 13.55 11.99
CA ILE A 85 -14.52 14.49 11.16
C ILE A 85 -13.53 15.26 12.03
N GLU A 86 -13.99 15.81 13.16
CA GLU A 86 -13.14 16.55 14.10
C GLU A 86 -11.99 15.69 14.62
N LEU A 87 -12.25 14.43 15.00
CA LEU A 87 -11.20 13.51 15.45
C LEU A 87 -10.19 13.16 14.35
N LEU A 88 -10.64 12.97 13.12
CA LEU A 88 -9.75 12.67 11.99
C LEU A 88 -8.91 13.89 11.61
N LEU A 89 -9.49 15.10 11.63
CA LEU A 89 -8.75 16.36 11.42
C LEU A 89 -7.77 16.60 12.57
N GLY A 90 -8.18 16.34 13.82
CA GLY A 90 -7.32 16.38 15.00
C GLY A 90 -6.10 15.47 14.85
N ALA A 91 -6.31 14.22 14.44
CA ALA A 91 -5.21 13.29 14.17
C ALA A 91 -4.30 13.74 13.02
N LEU A 92 -4.85 14.36 11.98
CA LEU A 92 -4.06 14.96 10.89
C LEU A 92 -3.22 16.15 11.37
N THR A 93 -3.69 16.92 12.36
CA THR A 93 -2.97 18.06 12.93
C THR A 93 -1.97 17.66 14.02
N GLU A 94 -2.28 16.65 14.83
CA GLU A 94 -1.47 16.15 15.95
C GLU A 94 -0.42 15.12 15.49
N SER A 95 -0.37 14.81 14.20
CA SER A 95 0.51 13.76 13.65
C SER A 95 1.99 13.98 13.99
N ARG A 96 2.43 15.23 14.17
CA ARG A 96 3.83 15.56 14.50
C ARG A 96 4.30 14.95 15.82
N ASP A 97 3.42 14.84 16.82
CA ASP A 97 3.76 14.27 18.13
C ASP A 97 3.87 12.73 18.08
N GLU A 98 3.32 12.12 17.03
CA GLU A 98 3.37 10.68 16.79
C GLU A 98 4.49 10.28 15.79
N GLU A 99 5.09 11.24 15.09
CA GLU A 99 6.06 11.00 14.01
C GLU A 99 7.29 10.21 14.47
N ASN A 100 7.88 10.60 15.60
CA ASN A 100 9.02 9.89 16.19
C ASN A 100 8.69 8.43 16.57
N LYS A 101 7.44 8.18 17.01
CA LYS A 101 6.98 6.85 17.40
C LYS A 101 6.81 5.97 16.16
N TRP A 102 6.13 6.49 15.15
CA TRP A 102 5.94 5.79 13.86
C TRP A 102 7.24 5.55 13.11
N THR A 103 8.21 6.47 13.22
CA THR A 103 9.54 6.28 12.67
C THR A 103 10.21 5.03 13.24
N ARG A 104 10.14 4.83 14.57
CA ARG A 104 10.68 3.63 15.23
C ARG A 104 9.95 2.35 14.78
N VAL A 105 8.61 2.40 14.71
CA VAL A 105 7.79 1.27 14.20
C VAL A 105 8.19 0.92 12.78
N ALA A 106 8.35 1.92 11.90
CA ALA A 106 8.74 1.71 10.52
C ALA A 106 10.15 1.12 10.39
N GLN A 107 11.12 1.60 11.16
CA GLN A 107 12.48 1.04 11.19
C GLN A 107 12.50 -0.42 11.67
N MET A 108 11.74 -0.73 12.73
CA MET A 108 11.60 -2.10 13.21
C MET A 108 11.00 -2.99 12.12
N PHE A 109 9.97 -2.51 11.43
CA PHE A 109 9.33 -3.25 10.35
C PHE A 109 10.26 -3.48 9.15
N ASP A 110 10.96 -2.44 8.72
CA ASP A 110 11.90 -2.54 7.59
C ASP A 110 13.02 -3.54 7.86
N SER A 111 13.46 -3.67 9.12
CA SER A 111 14.45 -4.69 9.52
C SER A 111 13.95 -6.13 9.37
N MET A 112 12.63 -6.33 9.35
CA MET A 112 11.98 -7.65 9.25
C MET A 112 11.48 -7.95 7.85
N LEU A 113 11.43 -6.97 6.94
CA LEU A 113 10.86 -7.13 5.59
C LEU A 113 11.50 -8.25 4.75
N THR A 114 12.74 -8.61 5.06
CA THR A 114 13.49 -9.67 4.37
C THR A 114 13.29 -11.05 4.98
N ALA A 115 12.54 -11.16 6.09
CA ALA A 115 12.24 -12.44 6.70
C ALA A 115 11.45 -13.32 5.72
N ASP A 116 11.88 -14.57 5.54
CA ASP A 116 11.32 -15.51 4.55
C ASP A 116 9.80 -15.64 4.61
N VAL A 117 9.22 -15.57 5.81
CA VAL A 117 7.77 -15.66 6.01
C VAL A 117 7.05 -14.47 5.37
N LEU A 118 7.57 -13.25 5.57
CA LEU A 118 7.02 -12.03 4.97
C LEU A 118 7.29 -11.98 3.47
N ASP A 119 8.47 -12.39 3.02
CA ASP A 119 8.80 -12.39 1.58
C ASP A 119 7.88 -13.35 0.80
N LYS A 120 7.58 -14.54 1.34
CA LYS A 120 6.65 -15.49 0.71
C LYS A 120 5.24 -14.91 0.57
N LEU A 121 4.72 -14.26 1.61
CA LEU A 121 3.40 -13.62 1.58
C LEU A 121 3.38 -12.42 0.62
N ARG A 122 4.42 -11.58 0.67
CA ARG A 122 4.58 -10.45 -0.24
C ARG A 122 4.60 -10.88 -1.70
N ARG A 123 5.37 -11.93 -2.03
CA ARG A 123 5.38 -12.52 -3.37
C ARG A 123 4.01 -13.11 -3.75
N LYS A 124 3.33 -13.82 -2.84
CA LYS A 124 1.99 -14.36 -3.12
C LYS A 124 1.02 -13.27 -3.59
N VAL A 125 1.05 -12.10 -2.96
CA VAL A 125 0.21 -10.95 -3.35
C VAL A 125 0.74 -10.26 -4.61
N ALA A 126 2.01 -9.88 -4.63
CA ALA A 126 2.61 -9.11 -5.72
C ALA A 126 2.68 -9.87 -7.05
N LEU A 127 2.73 -11.21 -7.00
CA LEU A 127 2.75 -12.10 -8.17
C LEU A 127 1.36 -12.58 -8.58
N SER A 128 0.31 -12.18 -7.88
CA SER A 128 -1.06 -12.56 -8.24
C SER A 128 -1.49 -11.85 -9.53
N ALA A 129 -1.82 -12.63 -10.55
CA ALA A 129 -2.30 -12.12 -11.83
C ALA A 129 -3.58 -11.26 -11.65
N ASP A 130 -4.50 -11.67 -10.78
CA ASP A 130 -5.74 -10.95 -10.53
C ASP A 130 -5.51 -9.60 -9.85
N VAL A 131 -4.54 -9.53 -8.92
CA VAL A 131 -4.13 -8.26 -8.29
C VAL A 131 -3.53 -7.34 -9.34
N MET A 132 -2.63 -7.87 -10.19
CA MET A 132 -2.01 -7.09 -11.26
C MET A 132 -3.03 -6.59 -12.28
N ILE A 133 -4.02 -7.39 -12.66
CA ILE A 133 -5.13 -6.97 -13.55
C ILE A 133 -5.89 -5.78 -12.93
N CYS A 134 -6.14 -5.79 -11.62
CA CYS A 134 -6.80 -4.67 -10.96
C CYS A 134 -5.94 -3.39 -10.99
N ILE A 135 -4.62 -3.52 -10.77
CA ILE A 135 -3.67 -2.40 -10.83
C ILE A 135 -3.54 -1.86 -12.26
N GLU A 136 -3.45 -2.72 -13.27
CA GLU A 136 -3.42 -2.34 -14.68
C GLU A 136 -4.72 -1.59 -15.06
N THR A 137 -5.87 -2.07 -14.59
CA THR A 137 -7.15 -1.41 -14.84
C THR A 137 -7.19 0.00 -14.22
N LEU A 138 -6.71 0.14 -12.98
CA LEU A 138 -6.56 1.44 -12.32
C LEU A 138 -5.63 2.36 -13.11
N TRP A 139 -4.44 1.89 -13.47
CA TRP A 139 -3.44 2.61 -14.25
C TRP A 139 -4.01 3.15 -15.56
N ASN A 140 -4.75 2.31 -16.28
CA ASN A 140 -5.40 2.69 -17.54
C ASN A 140 -6.43 3.79 -17.32
N GLY A 141 -7.25 3.66 -16.28
CA GLY A 141 -8.33 4.60 -16.00
C GLY A 141 -7.87 5.96 -15.47
N VAL A 142 -6.66 6.06 -14.91
CA VAL A 142 -6.05 7.33 -14.52
C VAL A 142 -5.17 7.96 -15.62
N GLY A 143 -5.19 7.39 -16.83
CA GLY A 143 -4.48 7.97 -17.99
C GLY A 143 -3.04 7.51 -18.17
N GLY A 144 -2.54 6.58 -17.35
CA GLY A 144 -1.14 6.14 -17.37
C GLY A 144 -0.68 5.51 -18.70
N VAL A 145 -1.59 4.89 -19.46
CA VAL A 145 -1.28 4.32 -20.80
C VAL A 145 -0.99 5.39 -21.84
N VAL A 146 -1.77 6.48 -21.85
CA VAL A 146 -1.69 7.51 -22.91
C VAL A 146 -0.34 8.20 -22.91
N HIS A 147 0.27 8.32 -21.73
CA HIS A 147 1.52 9.04 -21.54
C HIS A 147 2.70 8.11 -21.21
N GLY A 148 2.45 6.82 -20.95
CA GLY A 148 3.45 5.88 -20.42
C GLY A 148 3.94 6.21 -18.99
N ILE A 149 3.48 7.33 -18.44
CA ILE A 149 3.76 7.87 -17.11
C ILE A 149 2.49 8.49 -16.57
N LEU A 150 2.33 8.50 -15.25
CA LEU A 150 1.27 9.22 -14.57
C LEU A 150 1.81 10.60 -14.16
N LYS A 151 1.19 11.66 -14.68
CA LYS A 151 1.56 13.05 -14.36
C LYS A 151 1.05 13.43 -12.98
N GLU A 152 1.63 14.49 -12.43
CA GLU A 152 1.29 14.99 -11.09
C GLU A 152 -0.19 15.31 -10.93
N ASP A 153 -0.82 15.97 -11.91
CA ASP A 153 -2.24 16.34 -11.84
C ASP A 153 -3.17 15.12 -11.78
N ASP A 154 -2.91 14.11 -12.62
CA ASP A 154 -3.68 12.87 -12.64
C ASP A 154 -3.46 12.07 -11.34
N TYR A 155 -2.22 12.05 -10.84
CA TYR A 155 -1.85 11.44 -9.56
C TYR A 155 -2.60 12.10 -8.39
N LYS A 156 -2.58 13.43 -8.33
CA LYS A 156 -3.28 14.23 -7.32
C LYS A 156 -4.79 14.01 -7.41
N ALA A 157 -5.37 14.02 -8.61
CA ALA A 157 -6.79 13.78 -8.82
C ALA A 157 -7.23 12.39 -8.33
N LEU A 158 -6.43 11.35 -8.55
CA LEU A 158 -6.67 10.03 -7.95
C LEU A 158 -6.60 10.10 -6.43
N HIS A 159 -5.53 10.66 -5.88
CA HIS A 159 -5.30 10.65 -4.43
C HIS A 159 -6.35 11.45 -3.67
N TYR A 160 -6.80 12.61 -4.14
CA TYR A 160 -7.89 13.33 -3.48
C TYR A 160 -9.16 12.46 -3.36
N LYS A 161 -9.50 11.70 -4.40
CA LYS A 161 -10.63 10.76 -4.33
C LYS A 161 -10.36 9.58 -3.41
N LEU A 162 -9.12 9.12 -3.28
CA LEU A 162 -8.74 8.10 -2.30
C LEU A 162 -8.95 8.61 -0.87
N TYR A 163 -8.54 9.84 -0.56
CA TYR A 163 -8.81 10.46 0.75
C TYR A 163 -10.31 10.52 1.02
N SER A 164 -11.11 11.03 0.09
CA SER A 164 -12.56 11.11 0.28
C SER A 164 -13.19 9.73 0.44
N PHE A 165 -12.81 8.75 -0.38
CA PHE A 165 -13.33 7.38 -0.30
C PHE A 165 -12.96 6.69 1.00
N LEU A 166 -11.67 6.66 1.36
CA LEU A 166 -11.15 5.88 2.48
C LEU A 166 -11.49 6.52 3.83
N LEU A 167 -11.46 7.85 3.90
CA LEU A 167 -11.82 8.57 5.11
C LEU A 167 -13.33 8.82 5.18
N ASN A 168 -14.09 8.61 4.10
CA ASN A 168 -15.52 8.94 4.03
C ASN A 168 -15.79 10.41 4.42
N ILE A 169 -15.00 11.33 3.85
CA ILE A 169 -15.08 12.78 4.09
C ILE A 169 -15.13 13.50 2.73
N ASP A 170 -16.22 14.22 2.47
CA ASP A 170 -16.44 15.00 1.24
C ASP A 170 -15.99 16.47 1.37
N ASP A 171 -15.19 16.79 2.39
CA ASP A 171 -14.87 18.16 2.80
C ASP A 171 -13.61 18.72 2.11
N VAL A 172 -13.70 19.97 1.64
CA VAL A 172 -12.60 20.81 1.12
C VAL A 172 -11.44 20.90 2.14
N ASN A 173 -11.73 20.79 3.44
CA ASN A 173 -10.71 20.80 4.49
C ASN A 173 -9.71 19.63 4.38
N VAL A 174 -10.18 18.44 3.97
CA VAL A 174 -9.29 17.27 3.79
C VAL A 174 -8.34 17.49 2.63
N VAL A 175 -8.81 18.14 1.55
CA VAL A 175 -7.99 18.48 0.37
C VAL A 175 -6.81 19.38 0.76
N THR A 176 -7.05 20.38 1.63
CA THR A 176 -5.99 21.28 2.09
C THR A 176 -4.99 20.57 3.00
N SER A 177 -5.47 19.79 3.98
CA SER A 177 -4.61 19.07 4.91
C SER A 177 -3.83 17.91 4.28
N SER A 178 -4.33 17.33 3.19
CA SER A 178 -3.69 16.20 2.49
C SER A 178 -2.78 16.60 1.34
N SER A 179 -2.87 17.84 0.84
CA SER A 179 -2.16 18.27 -0.37
C SER A 179 -0.64 18.12 -0.29
N ALA A 180 -0.06 18.46 0.87
CA ALA A 180 1.38 18.31 1.12
C ALA A 180 1.78 16.82 1.09
N ALA A 181 1.05 15.96 1.81
CA ALA A 181 1.30 14.52 1.84
C ALA A 181 1.21 13.88 0.45
N ILE A 182 0.22 14.28 -0.36
CA ILE A 182 0.06 13.80 -1.75
C ILE A 182 1.25 14.25 -2.62
N SER A 183 1.74 15.47 -2.42
CA SER A 183 2.87 16.01 -3.19
C SER A 183 4.17 15.29 -2.83
N GLU A 184 4.43 15.03 -1.55
CA GLU A 184 5.57 14.23 -1.09
C GLU A 184 5.50 12.79 -1.62
N ASP A 185 4.30 12.22 -1.59
CA ASP A 185 3.99 10.92 -2.14
C ASP A 185 4.31 10.81 -3.63
N PHE A 186 3.92 11.81 -4.41
CA PHE A 186 4.27 11.93 -5.82
C PHE A 186 5.78 12.08 -6.02
N ILE A 187 6.46 12.93 -5.25
CA ILE A 187 7.90 13.16 -5.34
C ILE A 187 8.68 11.86 -5.08
N TYR A 188 8.24 11.06 -4.11
CA TYR A 188 8.85 9.77 -3.85
C TYR A 188 8.63 8.78 -5.00
N ASP A 189 7.41 8.69 -5.52
CA ASP A 189 7.05 7.70 -6.55
C ASP A 189 7.59 8.04 -7.94
N GLN A 190 7.76 9.33 -8.26
CA GLN A 190 8.35 9.73 -9.54
C GLN A 190 9.82 9.33 -9.62
N ARG A 191 10.55 9.18 -8.49
CA ARG A 191 11.96 8.74 -8.46
C ARG A 191 12.86 9.49 -9.45
N ASN A 192 12.71 10.82 -9.51
CA ASN A 192 13.39 11.72 -10.46
C ASN A 192 13.05 11.51 -11.94
N ASN A 193 11.94 10.84 -12.25
CA ASN A 193 11.38 10.80 -13.59
C ASN A 193 10.45 11.99 -13.83
N VAL A 194 10.06 12.19 -15.09
CA VAL A 194 9.06 13.18 -15.52
C VAL A 194 7.63 12.89 -15.03
N GLY A 195 7.42 11.75 -14.36
CA GLY A 195 6.15 11.29 -13.82
C GLY A 195 6.32 9.88 -13.22
N VAL A 196 5.25 9.36 -12.62
CA VAL A 196 5.27 8.03 -11.98
C VAL A 196 5.14 6.95 -13.06
N THR A 197 6.06 5.98 -13.08
CA THR A 197 5.98 4.84 -14.01
C THR A 197 5.02 3.77 -13.50
N PHE A 198 4.62 2.83 -14.37
CA PHE A 198 3.74 1.73 -13.97
C PHE A 198 4.30 0.90 -12.81
N GLU A 199 5.60 0.59 -12.80
CA GLU A 199 6.24 -0.15 -11.70
C GLU A 199 6.06 0.55 -10.35
N TYR A 200 6.33 1.86 -10.28
CA TYR A 200 6.21 2.61 -9.03
C TYR A 200 4.75 2.84 -8.64
N PHE A 201 3.85 2.97 -9.62
CA PHE A 201 2.42 3.00 -9.39
C PHE A 201 1.90 1.67 -8.82
N ALA A 202 2.35 0.53 -9.35
CA ALA A 202 1.96 -0.78 -8.87
C ALA A 202 2.41 -1.02 -7.42
N ILE A 203 3.66 -0.68 -7.10
CA ILE A 203 4.16 -0.72 -5.72
C ILE A 203 3.32 0.17 -4.81
N SER A 204 3.00 1.38 -5.27
CA SER A 204 2.17 2.34 -4.53
C SER A 204 0.77 1.80 -4.21
N MET A 205 0.13 1.12 -5.17
CA MET A 205 -1.19 0.52 -4.97
C MET A 205 -1.14 -0.72 -4.08
N LEU A 206 -0.05 -1.49 -4.11
CA LEU A 206 0.17 -2.61 -3.19
C LEU A 206 0.39 -2.12 -1.75
N GLU A 207 1.21 -1.08 -1.56
CA GLU A 207 1.40 -0.40 -0.26
C GLU A 207 0.06 0.10 0.28
N LEU A 208 -0.73 0.77 -0.56
CA LEU A 208 -2.06 1.24 -0.19
C LEU A 208 -2.99 0.07 0.17
N ALA A 209 -3.11 -0.94 -0.68
CA ALA A 209 -3.97 -2.09 -0.39
C ALA A 209 -3.54 -2.83 0.88
N ASP A 210 -2.24 -2.99 1.11
CA ASP A 210 -1.72 -3.53 2.35
C ASP A 210 -2.25 -2.70 3.54
N ASN A 211 -2.28 -1.36 3.43
CA ASN A 211 -2.71 -0.39 4.47
C ASN A 211 -4.14 -0.57 4.93
N TRP A 212 -5.03 -0.81 3.98
CA TRP A 212 -6.46 -0.75 4.22
C TRP A 212 -7.13 -2.12 4.25
N THR A 213 -6.41 -3.20 3.93
CA THR A 213 -6.89 -4.58 4.06
C THR A 213 -6.55 -5.16 5.43
N ARG A 214 -7.47 -5.95 5.98
CA ARG A 214 -7.31 -6.61 7.30
C ARG A 214 -6.62 -7.97 7.19
N THR A 215 -6.61 -8.60 6.03
CA THR A 215 -5.93 -9.88 5.83
C THR A 215 -4.83 -9.77 4.78
N ARG A 216 -3.98 -10.80 4.71
CA ARG A 216 -2.99 -10.98 3.64
C ARG A 216 -3.44 -11.98 2.59
N ASP A 217 -4.75 -12.16 2.49
CA ASP A 217 -5.36 -12.95 1.44
C ASP A 217 -5.50 -12.11 0.17
N VAL A 218 -5.17 -12.76 -0.95
CA VAL A 218 -5.16 -12.14 -2.27
C VAL A 218 -6.55 -11.57 -2.64
N SER A 219 -7.63 -12.22 -2.19
CA SER A 219 -9.01 -11.77 -2.41
C SER A 219 -9.28 -10.38 -1.83
N ASP A 220 -8.70 -10.04 -0.68
CA ASP A 220 -8.94 -8.75 -0.03
C ASP A 220 -8.27 -7.61 -0.80
N TYR A 221 -7.06 -7.85 -1.32
CA TYR A 221 -6.38 -6.89 -2.20
C TYR A 221 -7.19 -6.67 -3.48
N ILE A 222 -7.69 -7.76 -4.10
CA ILE A 222 -8.54 -7.67 -5.30
C ILE A 222 -9.80 -6.86 -5.02
N ASN A 223 -10.54 -7.18 -3.96
CA ASN A 223 -11.78 -6.49 -3.62
C ASN A 223 -11.54 -5.00 -3.34
N PHE A 224 -10.49 -4.70 -2.57
CA PHE A 224 -10.11 -3.33 -2.26
C PHE A 224 -9.73 -2.52 -3.51
N LEU A 225 -8.88 -3.08 -4.40
CA LEU A 225 -8.47 -2.41 -5.63
C LEU A 225 -9.65 -2.22 -6.60
N ARG A 226 -10.57 -3.19 -6.66
CA ARG A 226 -11.82 -3.05 -7.43
C ARG A 226 -12.71 -1.93 -6.89
N ASP A 227 -12.80 -1.78 -5.57
CA ASP A 227 -13.56 -0.69 -4.95
C ASP A 227 -12.95 0.68 -5.24
N ILE A 228 -11.61 0.79 -5.20
CA ILE A 228 -10.92 2.01 -5.65
C ILE A 228 -11.26 2.30 -7.11
N ASN A 229 -11.18 1.29 -7.98
CA ASN A 229 -11.46 1.50 -9.40
C ASN A 229 -12.90 1.98 -9.63
N LYS A 230 -13.86 1.38 -8.94
CA LYS A 230 -15.28 1.75 -9.04
C LYS A 230 -15.56 3.17 -8.54
N ARG A 231 -14.86 3.63 -7.50
CA ARG A 231 -15.20 4.87 -6.78
C ARG A 231 -14.30 6.05 -7.13
N CYS A 232 -13.04 5.80 -7.45
CA CYS A 232 -12.03 6.84 -7.66
C CYS A 232 -11.71 7.07 -9.14
N VAL A 233 -11.97 6.08 -10.00
CA VAL A 233 -11.68 6.20 -11.43
C VAL A 233 -12.99 6.43 -12.19
N LYS A 234 -13.02 7.44 -13.06
CA LYS A 234 -14.18 7.66 -13.93
C LYS A 234 -14.16 6.54 -14.97
N SER A 235 -15.26 5.79 -15.10
CA SER A 235 -15.45 4.91 -16.26
C SER A 235 -15.52 5.80 -17.49
N VAL A 236 -14.39 5.97 -18.16
CA VAL A 236 -14.39 6.43 -19.54
C VAL A 236 -14.54 5.15 -20.34
N GLU A 237 -15.72 4.91 -20.92
CA GLU A 237 -15.91 3.88 -21.93
C GLU A 237 -14.95 4.17 -23.09
N ARG A 238 -13.74 3.64 -23.00
CA ARG A 238 -12.80 3.62 -24.12
C ARG A 238 -12.93 2.25 -24.78
N PRO A 239 -13.00 2.19 -26.13
CA PRO A 239 -12.99 0.92 -26.84
C PRO A 239 -11.81 0.08 -26.37
N SER A 240 -12.05 -1.22 -26.11
CA SER A 240 -11.03 -2.17 -25.65
C SER A 240 -10.04 -2.50 -26.76
N VAL A 241 -9.28 -1.52 -27.22
CA VAL A 241 -8.01 -1.81 -27.87
C VAL A 241 -7.11 -2.26 -26.74
N ARG A 242 -6.67 -3.54 -26.73
CA ARG A 242 -5.61 -3.99 -25.81
C ARG A 242 -4.47 -2.98 -25.94
N PRO A 243 -4.24 -2.12 -24.94
CA PRO A 243 -3.19 -1.14 -25.09
C PRO A 243 -1.85 -1.88 -25.12
N PRO A 244 -0.84 -1.34 -25.83
CA PRO A 244 0.50 -1.86 -25.71
C PRO A 244 0.89 -1.89 -24.23
N LEU A 245 1.57 -2.97 -23.82
CA LEU A 245 2.02 -3.14 -22.44
C LEU A 245 2.71 -1.86 -21.96
N PRO A 246 2.39 -1.36 -20.74
CA PRO A 246 3.07 -0.21 -20.16
C PRO A 246 4.58 -0.26 -20.34
N TYR A 247 5.18 0.86 -20.74
CA TYR A 247 6.62 0.93 -20.92
C TYR A 247 7.32 0.73 -19.57
N CYS A 248 8.10 -0.36 -19.46
CA CYS A 248 8.86 -0.68 -18.27
C CYS A 248 10.36 -0.51 -18.50
N ARG A 249 11.03 0.23 -17.62
CA ARG A 249 12.48 0.45 -17.67
C ARG A 249 13.28 -0.76 -17.16
N LYS A 250 12.68 -1.55 -16.27
CA LYS A 250 13.23 -2.80 -15.71
C LYS A 250 12.22 -3.94 -15.90
N SER A 251 12.58 -5.15 -15.47
CA SER A 251 11.67 -6.30 -15.49
C SER A 251 10.40 -5.96 -14.71
N ALA A 252 9.25 -5.95 -15.37
CA ALA A 252 7.98 -5.58 -14.77
C ALA A 252 6.97 -6.71 -14.89
N PHE A 253 6.07 -6.77 -13.92
CA PHE A 253 5.04 -7.78 -13.85
C PHE A 253 3.82 -7.35 -14.65
N PHE A 254 3.30 -8.27 -15.45
CA PHE A 254 2.01 -8.13 -16.12
C PHE A 254 1.16 -9.37 -15.85
N SER A 255 -0.12 -9.33 -16.19
CA SER A 255 -1.05 -10.49 -16.08
C SER A 255 -0.53 -11.82 -16.66
N GLY A 256 0.52 -11.80 -17.49
CA GLY A 256 1.21 -12.98 -18.04
C GLY A 256 2.47 -13.45 -17.32
N GLY A 257 3.02 -12.75 -16.31
CA GLY A 257 4.27 -13.09 -15.62
C GLY A 257 5.28 -11.94 -15.54
N ILE A 258 6.52 -12.22 -15.13
CA ILE A 258 7.62 -11.25 -15.22
C ILE A 258 7.92 -11.05 -16.70
N ILE A 259 7.86 -9.81 -17.17
CA ILE A 259 8.30 -9.45 -18.50
C ILE A 259 9.61 -8.67 -18.37
N ARG A 260 10.68 -9.22 -18.93
CA ARG A 260 11.99 -8.58 -19.02
C ARG A 260 12.07 -7.79 -20.32
N LYS A 261 12.57 -6.56 -20.21
CA LYS A 261 13.01 -5.80 -21.38
C LYS A 261 14.26 -6.43 -21.96
N VAL A 262 14.20 -6.90 -23.19
CA VAL A 262 15.35 -7.40 -23.95
C VAL A 262 15.65 -6.37 -25.04
N ALA A 263 16.87 -5.83 -25.01
CA ALA A 263 17.36 -4.95 -26.06
C ALA A 263 18.11 -5.82 -27.07
N ASP A 264 17.61 -5.88 -28.31
CA ASP A 264 18.28 -6.53 -29.43
C ASP A 264 18.55 -5.47 -30.52
N GLY A 265 19.78 -4.96 -30.53
CA GLY A 265 20.17 -3.82 -31.37
C GLY A 265 19.34 -2.57 -31.09
N ASP A 266 18.75 -1.99 -32.14
CA ASP A 266 17.85 -0.83 -32.05
C ASP A 266 16.41 -1.21 -31.67
N SER A 267 16.12 -2.50 -31.52
CA SER A 267 14.80 -3.00 -31.18
C SER A 267 14.69 -3.34 -29.69
N VAL A 268 13.56 -2.93 -29.09
CA VAL A 268 13.21 -3.30 -27.72
C VAL A 268 12.08 -4.31 -27.80
N SER A 269 12.33 -5.53 -27.34
CA SER A 269 11.33 -6.58 -27.17
C SER A 269 11.07 -6.85 -25.69
N TYR A 270 9.96 -7.52 -25.43
CA TYR A 270 9.46 -7.82 -24.09
C TYR A 270 9.27 -9.33 -23.99
N GLU A 271 10.14 -10.00 -23.23
CA GLU A 271 10.12 -11.45 -23.07
C GLU A 271 9.57 -11.84 -21.71
N LYS A 272 8.71 -12.87 -21.69
CA LYS A 272 8.25 -13.48 -20.44
C LYS A 272 9.40 -14.32 -19.84
N VAL A 273 9.75 -14.03 -18.59
CA VAL A 273 10.70 -14.83 -17.81
C VAL A 273 9.91 -15.99 -17.21
N GLU A 274 10.26 -17.23 -17.59
CA GLU A 274 9.76 -18.46 -16.97
C GLU A 274 10.27 -18.63 -15.53
#